data_AF-A0A9W7F940-F1
#
_entry.id   AF-A0A9W7F940-F1
#
_cell.length_a   1.000
_cell.length_b   1.000
_cell.length_c   1.000
_cell.angle_alpha   90.00
_cell.angle_beta   90.00
_cell.angle_gamma   90.00
#
_symmetry.space_group_name_H-M   'P 1'
#
loop_
_entity.id
_entity.type
_entity.pdbx_description
1 polymer ?
#
loop_
_entity_poly.entity_id
_entity_poly.type
_entity_poly.pdbx_seq_one_letter_code
_entity_poly.pdbx_strand_id
1 'polypeptide(L)'
;MGPKKVNSKVEAANAKKAAAQSQKDAKKSQEQEADVAADWKKGANNRGAAKADAAAAKADEAARKKREKELLLAEEEEANSGIKTVKKQAGPKKGKKKKGSDLSFLEDSLTSAADKKAKEKKKKEKEKKEKEAQLALDRAAAAAGGDPDSLTGNGIVDVTDMIGKDDMLVENVNKPIEEEDSATGIEAGLSVFKFGKEEKDAHPEKRMKALHKAFEEKMLTQVKEDFPGLKLRQYQQKIFDMWVKSPENPRNQASK
;
A
#
# COMPACT_ATOMS: atom_id res chain seq x y z
N MET A 1 -18.13 59.27 -3.24
CA MET A 1 -18.70 58.27 -2.32
C MET A 1 -17.53 57.52 -1.67
N GLY A 2 -17.35 57.63 -0.35
CA GLY A 2 -16.23 56.95 0.34
C GLY A 2 -16.42 55.43 0.34
N PRO A 3 -15.32 54.64 0.29
CA PRO A 3 -15.42 53.18 0.26
C PRO A 3 -16.09 52.68 1.54
N LYS A 4 -17.22 51.97 1.39
CA LYS A 4 -17.89 51.33 2.53
C LYS A 4 -16.92 50.34 3.16
N LYS A 5 -16.53 50.59 4.41
CA LYS A 5 -15.83 49.61 5.27
C LYS A 5 -16.75 48.41 5.43
N VAL A 6 -16.55 47.39 4.60
CA VAL A 6 -17.29 46.13 4.66
C VAL A 6 -16.89 45.41 5.96
N ASN A 7 -17.90 44.90 6.67
CA ASN A 7 -17.70 44.22 7.95
C ASN A 7 -17.04 42.86 7.69
N SER A 8 -15.82 42.67 8.21
CA SER A 8 -15.01 41.46 7.98
C SER A 8 -15.73 40.15 8.32
N LYS A 9 -16.67 40.17 9.26
CA LYS A 9 -17.51 39.00 9.58
C LYS A 9 -18.50 38.66 8.47
N VAL A 10 -19.04 39.66 7.78
CA VAL A 10 -19.94 39.50 6.63
C VAL A 10 -19.17 39.01 5.41
N GLU A 11 -17.98 39.52 5.17
CA GLU A 11 -17.08 39.02 4.12
C GLU A 11 -16.70 37.56 4.35
N ALA A 12 -16.33 37.19 5.59
CA ALA A 12 -16.04 35.80 5.93
C ALA A 12 -17.24 34.87 5.75
N ALA A 13 -18.46 35.33 6.06
CA ALA A 13 -19.68 34.55 5.84
C ALA A 13 -19.98 34.37 4.35
N ASN A 14 -19.82 35.43 3.55
CA ASN A 14 -19.98 35.37 2.10
C ASN A 14 -18.93 34.49 1.44
N ALA A 15 -17.68 34.54 1.91
CA ALA A 15 -16.60 33.67 1.44
C ALA A 15 -16.90 32.19 1.74
N LYS A 16 -17.42 31.87 2.94
CA LYS A 16 -17.85 30.50 3.28
C LYS A 16 -19.02 30.02 2.40
N LYS A 17 -19.99 30.89 2.13
CA LYS A 17 -21.10 30.56 1.22
C LYS A 17 -20.62 30.37 -0.22
N ALA A 18 -19.69 31.21 -0.69
CA ALA A 18 -19.09 31.09 -2.01
C ALA A 18 -18.27 29.81 -2.15
N ALA A 19 -17.50 29.42 -1.12
CA ALA A 19 -16.76 28.16 -1.10
C ALA A 19 -17.68 26.94 -1.08
N ALA A 20 -18.79 26.99 -0.33
CA ALA A 20 -19.79 25.92 -0.36
C ALA A 20 -20.49 25.82 -1.73
N GLN A 21 -20.74 26.97 -2.37
CA GLN A 21 -21.34 27.01 -3.71
C GLN A 21 -20.36 26.47 -4.76
N SER A 22 -19.07 26.86 -4.71
CA SER A 22 -18.07 26.34 -5.65
C SER A 22 -17.85 24.84 -5.50
N GLN A 23 -17.96 24.28 -4.30
CA GLN A 23 -17.94 22.83 -4.09
C GLN A 23 -19.15 22.13 -4.72
N LYS A 24 -20.34 22.73 -4.62
CA LYS A 24 -21.55 22.19 -5.27
C LYS A 24 -21.45 22.28 -6.78
N ASP A 25 -20.96 23.39 -7.30
CA ASP A 25 -20.77 23.59 -8.74
C ASP A 25 -19.70 22.65 -9.28
N ALA A 26 -18.60 22.43 -8.56
CA ALA A 26 -17.56 21.46 -8.91
C ALA A 26 -18.08 20.02 -8.88
N LYS A 27 -18.91 19.66 -7.90
CA LYS A 27 -19.54 18.33 -7.88
C LYS A 27 -20.49 18.15 -9.06
N LYS A 28 -21.28 19.17 -9.37
CA LYS A 28 -22.20 19.14 -10.51
C LYS A 28 -21.44 19.08 -11.84
N SER A 29 -20.33 19.79 -11.98
CA SER A 29 -19.50 19.70 -13.18
C SER A 29 -18.85 18.32 -13.29
N GLN A 30 -18.38 17.72 -12.20
CA GLN A 30 -17.87 16.35 -12.19
C GLN A 30 -18.93 15.32 -12.60
N GLU A 31 -20.17 15.47 -12.12
CA GLU A 31 -21.29 14.63 -12.53
C GLU A 31 -21.58 14.79 -14.03
N GLN A 32 -21.63 16.04 -14.54
CA GLN A 32 -21.80 16.31 -15.97
C GLN A 32 -20.66 15.75 -16.83
N GLU A 33 -19.41 15.89 -16.38
CA GLU A 33 -18.25 15.32 -17.06
C GLU A 33 -18.29 13.78 -17.07
N ALA A 34 -18.76 13.16 -15.99
CA ALA A 34 -18.94 11.71 -15.92
C ALA A 34 -20.05 11.23 -16.86
N ASP A 35 -21.17 11.95 -16.96
CA ASP A 35 -22.26 11.66 -17.89
C ASP A 35 -21.80 11.80 -19.35
N VAL A 36 -21.10 12.91 -19.66
CA VAL A 36 -20.49 13.12 -20.98
C VAL A 36 -19.50 12.01 -21.28
N ALA A 37 -18.60 11.66 -20.35
CA ALA A 37 -17.66 10.55 -20.54
C ALA A 37 -18.37 9.20 -20.75
N ALA A 38 -19.51 8.97 -20.10
CA ALA A 38 -20.32 7.78 -20.32
C ALA A 38 -20.95 7.77 -21.72
N ASP A 39 -21.39 8.92 -22.23
CA ASP A 39 -21.87 9.06 -23.61
C ASP A 39 -20.77 8.85 -24.64
N TRP A 40 -19.56 9.36 -24.41
CA TRP A 40 -18.40 9.09 -25.28
C TRP A 40 -17.96 7.62 -25.26
N LYS A 41 -18.29 6.87 -24.21
CA LYS A 41 -18.05 5.41 -24.15
C LYS A 41 -19.07 4.61 -24.97
N LYS A 42 -20.23 5.17 -25.33
CA LYS A 42 -21.21 4.49 -26.20
C LYS A 42 -20.63 4.41 -27.62
N GLY A 43 -20.41 3.19 -28.09
CA GLY A 43 -19.79 2.93 -29.39
C GLY A 43 -18.27 2.79 -29.37
N ALA A 44 -17.61 3.04 -28.23
CA ALA A 44 -16.20 2.72 -28.06
C ALA A 44 -15.99 1.20 -28.02
N ASN A 45 -14.91 0.70 -28.64
CA ASN A 45 -14.54 -0.71 -28.58
C ASN A 45 -13.91 -1.05 -27.22
N ASN A 46 -14.74 -1.08 -26.17
CA ASN A 46 -14.31 -1.32 -24.79
C ASN A 46 -13.59 -2.67 -24.61
N ARG A 47 -13.97 -3.68 -25.41
CA ARG A 47 -13.31 -5.00 -25.39
C ARG A 47 -11.90 -4.96 -26.01
N GLY A 48 -11.73 -4.20 -27.10
CA GLY A 48 -10.44 -3.95 -27.72
C GLY A 48 -9.50 -3.16 -26.81
N ALA A 49 -10.03 -2.08 -26.20
CA ALA A 49 -9.30 -1.28 -25.22
C ALA A 49 -8.86 -2.12 -24.01
N ALA A 50 -9.78 -2.88 -23.40
CA ALA A 50 -9.44 -3.76 -22.26
C ALA A 50 -8.39 -4.82 -22.61
N LYS A 51 -8.40 -5.35 -23.84
CA LYS A 51 -7.37 -6.28 -24.30
C LYS A 51 -6.00 -5.61 -24.49
N ALA A 52 -5.98 -4.37 -24.98
CA ALA A 52 -4.78 -3.56 -25.11
C ALA A 52 -4.20 -3.18 -23.73
N ASP A 53 -5.05 -2.72 -22.81
CA ASP A 53 -4.66 -2.36 -21.44
C ASP A 53 -4.11 -3.56 -20.67
N ALA A 54 -4.73 -4.74 -20.80
CA ALA A 54 -4.24 -5.97 -20.19
C ALA A 54 -2.90 -6.45 -20.80
N ALA A 55 -2.65 -6.17 -22.08
CA ALA A 55 -1.37 -6.46 -22.73
C ALA A 55 -0.28 -5.47 -22.29
N ALA A 56 -0.62 -4.18 -22.17
CA ALA A 56 0.27 -3.14 -21.66
C ALA A 56 0.65 -3.40 -20.21
N ALA A 57 -0.32 -3.69 -19.33
CA ALA A 57 -0.04 -4.01 -17.92
C ALA A 57 0.88 -5.23 -17.76
N LYS A 58 0.69 -6.28 -18.57
CA LYS A 58 1.59 -7.44 -18.56
C LYS A 58 2.98 -7.11 -19.09
N ALA A 59 3.09 -6.24 -20.09
CA ALA A 59 4.37 -5.77 -20.60
C ALA A 59 5.10 -4.89 -19.57
N ASP A 60 4.38 -4.03 -18.86
CA ASP A 60 4.91 -3.17 -17.80
C ASP A 60 5.37 -3.97 -16.58
N GLU A 61 4.59 -4.97 -16.15
CA GLU A 61 5.01 -5.90 -15.11
C GLU A 61 6.23 -6.73 -15.52
N ALA A 62 6.29 -7.19 -16.77
CA ALA A 62 7.46 -7.91 -17.28
C ALA A 62 8.68 -6.99 -17.36
N ALA A 63 8.51 -5.73 -17.77
CA ALA A 63 9.58 -4.74 -17.80
C ALA A 63 10.06 -4.40 -16.39
N ARG A 64 9.15 -4.28 -15.42
CA ARG A 64 9.49 -4.07 -14.01
C ARG A 64 10.28 -5.25 -13.45
N LYS A 65 9.78 -6.48 -13.63
CA LYS A 65 10.48 -7.69 -13.18
C LYS A 65 11.84 -7.87 -13.86
N LYS A 66 11.95 -7.49 -15.13
CA LYS A 66 13.22 -7.52 -15.86
C LYS A 66 14.20 -6.49 -15.29
N ARG A 67 13.76 -5.26 -15.02
CA ARG A 67 14.59 -4.21 -14.39
C ARG A 67 15.04 -4.59 -12.99
N GLU A 68 14.15 -5.15 -12.18
CA GLU A 68 14.48 -5.63 -10.83
C GLU A 68 15.50 -6.78 -10.89
N LYS A 69 15.31 -7.73 -11.82
CA LYS A 69 16.26 -8.83 -12.02
C LYS A 69 17.61 -8.36 -12.54
N GLU A 70 17.63 -7.39 -13.45
CA GLU A 70 18.85 -6.82 -14.01
C GLU A 70 19.64 -6.03 -12.95
N LEU A 71 18.93 -5.34 -12.06
CA LEU A 71 19.54 -4.65 -10.93
C LEU A 71 20.17 -5.64 -9.92
N LEU A 72 19.48 -6.74 -9.60
CA LEU A 72 20.01 -7.78 -8.71
C LEU A 72 21.21 -8.49 -9.33
N LEU A 73 21.15 -8.81 -10.63
CA LEU A 73 22.27 -9.43 -11.34
C LEU A 73 23.48 -8.49 -11.43
N ALA A 74 23.26 -7.19 -11.63
CA ALA A 74 24.34 -6.20 -11.59
C ALA A 74 24.97 -6.10 -10.18
N GLU A 75 24.16 -6.15 -9.12
CA GLU A 75 24.65 -6.16 -7.74
C GLU A 75 25.42 -7.46 -7.41
N GLU A 76 24.96 -8.62 -7.91
CA GLU A 76 25.69 -9.88 -7.82
C GLU A 76 26.99 -9.86 -8.63
N GLU A 77 26.99 -9.32 -9.85
CA GLU A 77 28.20 -9.18 -10.67
C GLU A 77 29.20 -8.20 -10.04
N GLU A 78 28.74 -7.12 -9.43
CA GLU A 78 29.58 -6.18 -8.68
C GLU A 78 30.18 -6.86 -7.44
N ALA A 79 29.39 -7.61 -6.68
CA ALA A 79 29.87 -8.40 -5.54
C ALA A 79 30.85 -9.53 -5.94
N ASN A 80 30.66 -10.13 -7.11
CA ASN A 80 31.46 -11.28 -7.57
C ASN A 80 32.70 -10.85 -8.40
N SER A 81 32.75 -9.60 -8.89
CA SER A 81 33.92 -9.00 -9.56
C SER A 81 35.15 -8.87 -8.64
N GLY A 82 34.97 -9.04 -7.33
CA GLY A 82 36.05 -9.12 -6.34
C GLY A 82 36.83 -10.44 -6.33
N ILE A 83 36.36 -11.50 -7.00
CA ILE A 83 37.10 -12.78 -7.07
C ILE A 83 38.10 -12.72 -8.23
N LYS A 84 39.29 -12.19 -7.93
CA LYS A 84 40.46 -12.31 -8.80
C LYS A 84 40.68 -13.78 -9.15
N THR A 85 40.60 -14.09 -10.44
CA THR A 85 41.00 -15.37 -11.02
C THR A 85 42.39 -15.76 -10.52
N VAL A 86 42.48 -16.71 -9.58
CA VAL A 86 43.74 -17.32 -9.20
C VAL A 86 44.25 -18.08 -10.41
N LYS A 87 45.31 -17.52 -11.00
CA LYS A 87 46.07 -18.05 -12.13
C LYS A 87 46.49 -19.50 -11.81
N LYS A 88 45.89 -20.45 -12.53
CA LYS A 88 46.23 -21.87 -12.51
C LYS A 88 47.67 -22.04 -12.99
N GLN A 89 48.61 -22.15 -12.05
CA GLN A 89 49.97 -22.61 -12.32
C GLN A 89 49.95 -24.12 -12.55
N ALA A 90 50.33 -24.51 -13.75
CA ALA A 90 50.61 -25.89 -14.12
C ALA A 90 51.93 -26.34 -13.47
N GLY A 91 51.89 -27.47 -12.77
CA GLY A 91 53.07 -28.20 -12.27
C GLY A 91 52.70 -29.66 -11.98
N PRO A 92 53.58 -30.65 -12.23
CA PRO A 92 53.13 -31.99 -12.62
C PRO A 92 53.32 -33.10 -11.56
N LYS A 93 52.59 -34.21 -11.80
CA LYS A 93 52.78 -35.63 -11.41
C LYS A 93 52.17 -36.21 -10.11
N LYS A 94 51.23 -37.14 -10.38
CA LYS A 94 51.01 -38.50 -9.84
C LYS A 94 50.83 -38.68 -8.32
N GLY A 95 49.60 -39.01 -7.95
CA GLY A 95 49.24 -39.72 -6.71
C GLY A 95 47.81 -40.24 -6.78
N LYS A 96 47.65 -41.56 -6.72
CA LYS A 96 46.42 -42.35 -6.85
C LYS A 96 45.54 -42.20 -5.59
N LYS A 97 44.26 -41.78 -5.72
CA LYS A 97 43.06 -42.32 -5.01
C LYS A 97 41.81 -41.41 -5.16
N LYS A 98 40.71 -42.04 -5.61
CA LYS A 98 39.27 -41.68 -5.57
C LYS A 98 38.91 -40.19 -5.40
N LYS A 99 38.58 -39.53 -6.51
CA LYS A 99 37.81 -38.28 -6.55
C LYS A 99 36.40 -38.60 -7.04
N GLY A 100 35.57 -39.11 -6.13
CA GLY A 100 34.20 -39.50 -6.37
C GLY A 100 33.39 -39.25 -5.11
N SER A 101 33.23 -37.97 -4.77
CA SER A 101 32.34 -37.58 -3.67
C SER A 101 31.65 -36.24 -3.96
N ASP A 102 32.36 -35.21 -4.42
CA ASP A 102 31.75 -33.87 -4.36
C ASP A 102 30.88 -33.53 -5.57
N LEU A 103 31.28 -33.92 -6.79
CA LEU A 103 30.43 -33.75 -7.98
C LEU A 103 29.32 -34.80 -8.04
N SER A 104 29.60 -36.02 -7.57
CA SER A 104 28.59 -37.07 -7.49
C SER A 104 27.54 -36.77 -6.41
N PHE A 105 27.92 -36.15 -5.29
CA PHE A 105 26.97 -35.72 -4.28
C PHE A 105 26.11 -34.55 -4.77
N LEU A 106 26.66 -33.65 -5.58
CA LEU A 106 25.89 -32.56 -6.18
C LEU A 106 24.93 -33.07 -7.25
N GLU A 107 25.36 -34.02 -8.09
CA GLU A 107 24.52 -34.68 -9.08
C GLU A 107 23.42 -35.52 -8.40
N ASP A 108 23.75 -36.28 -7.34
CA ASP A 108 22.79 -37.06 -6.54
C ASP A 108 21.81 -36.15 -5.77
N SER A 109 22.26 -34.99 -5.30
CA SER A 109 21.40 -33.98 -4.67
C SER A 109 20.44 -33.33 -5.69
N LEU A 110 20.92 -33.00 -6.89
CA LEU A 110 20.10 -32.40 -7.96
C LEU A 110 19.08 -33.38 -8.54
N THR A 111 19.51 -34.63 -8.77
CA THR A 111 18.66 -35.71 -9.28
C THR A 111 17.67 -36.19 -8.22
N SER A 112 18.07 -36.34 -6.96
CA SER A 112 17.12 -36.66 -5.87
C SER A 112 16.12 -35.53 -5.63
N ALA A 113 16.49 -34.26 -5.81
CA ALA A 113 15.55 -33.14 -5.77
C ALA A 113 14.55 -33.18 -6.95
N ALA A 114 15.01 -33.57 -8.14
CA ALA A 114 14.15 -33.75 -9.31
C ALA A 114 13.19 -34.94 -9.14
N ASP A 115 13.67 -36.09 -8.64
CA ASP A 115 12.85 -37.27 -8.35
C ASP A 115 11.85 -37.00 -7.21
N LYS A 116 12.25 -36.26 -6.17
CA LYS A 116 11.35 -35.85 -5.09
C LYS A 116 10.25 -34.93 -5.60
N LYS A 117 10.57 -33.97 -6.49
CA LYS A 117 9.57 -33.12 -7.16
C LYS A 117 8.66 -33.90 -8.11
N ALA A 118 9.18 -34.87 -8.86
CA ALA A 118 8.38 -35.71 -9.74
C ALA A 118 7.41 -36.62 -8.95
N LYS A 119 7.88 -37.19 -7.83
CA LYS A 119 7.07 -38.04 -6.94
C LYS A 119 6.01 -37.21 -6.19
N GLU A 120 6.32 -35.99 -5.79
CA GLU A 120 5.36 -35.05 -5.19
C GLU A 120 4.31 -34.59 -6.21
N LYS A 121 4.71 -34.29 -7.45
CA LYS A 121 3.78 -33.94 -8.54
C LYS A 121 2.82 -35.10 -8.85
N LYS A 122 3.33 -36.34 -8.92
CA LYS A 122 2.52 -37.54 -9.13
C LYS A 122 1.58 -37.85 -7.95
N LYS A 123 2.00 -37.56 -6.71
CA LYS A 123 1.16 -37.68 -5.52
C LYS A 123 0.03 -36.64 -5.51
N LYS A 124 0.34 -35.37 -5.81
CA LYS A 124 -0.64 -34.28 -5.93
C LYS A 124 -1.64 -34.51 -7.06
N GLU A 125 -1.21 -35.07 -8.18
CA GLU A 125 -2.10 -35.43 -9.29
C GLU A 125 -3.04 -36.60 -8.92
N LYS A 126 -2.53 -37.62 -8.22
CA LYS A 126 -3.36 -38.73 -7.73
C LYS A 126 -4.39 -38.25 -6.69
N GLU A 127 -3.99 -37.39 -5.76
CA GLU A 127 -4.90 -36.81 -4.75
C GLU A 127 -5.96 -35.90 -5.40
N LYS A 128 -5.59 -35.12 -6.42
CA LYS A 128 -6.54 -34.30 -7.17
C LYS A 128 -7.57 -35.16 -7.91
N LYS A 129 -7.14 -36.26 -8.54
CA LYS A 129 -8.02 -37.19 -9.25
C LYS A 129 -8.95 -37.93 -8.29
N GLU A 130 -8.48 -38.24 -7.07
CA GLU A 130 -9.30 -38.85 -6.02
C GLU A 130 -10.35 -37.87 -5.48
N LYS A 131 -9.97 -36.61 -5.18
CA LYS A 131 -10.91 -35.56 -4.78
C LYS A 131 -11.96 -35.24 -5.85
N GLU A 132 -11.57 -35.24 -7.11
CA GLU A 132 -12.50 -35.03 -8.24
C GLU A 132 -13.47 -36.20 -8.39
N ALA A 133 -13.01 -37.45 -8.22
CA ALA A 133 -13.87 -38.62 -8.20
C ALA A 133 -14.85 -38.62 -7.01
N GLN A 134 -14.41 -38.13 -5.85
CA GLN A 134 -15.23 -38.02 -4.65
C GLN A 134 -16.30 -36.93 -4.81
N LEU A 135 -15.94 -35.78 -5.37
CA LEU A 135 -16.89 -34.70 -5.71
C LEU A 135 -17.91 -35.16 -6.77
N ALA A 136 -17.50 -35.99 -7.73
CA ALA A 136 -18.42 -36.55 -8.73
C ALA A 136 -19.42 -37.54 -8.11
N LEU A 137 -19.00 -38.30 -7.10
CA LEU A 137 -19.86 -39.23 -6.37
C LEU A 137 -20.85 -38.49 -5.47
N ASP A 138 -20.41 -37.42 -4.78
CA ASP A 138 -21.30 -36.54 -4.00
C ASP A 138 -22.29 -35.79 -4.89
N ARG A 139 -21.86 -35.34 -6.08
CA ARG A 139 -22.75 -34.69 -7.05
C ARG A 139 -23.75 -35.66 -7.66
N ALA A 140 -23.38 -36.92 -7.86
CA ALA A 140 -24.29 -37.97 -8.30
C ALA A 140 -25.30 -38.35 -7.20
N ALA A 141 -24.87 -38.38 -5.93
CA ALA A 141 -25.75 -38.60 -4.78
C ALA A 141 -26.74 -37.43 -4.58
N ALA A 142 -26.28 -36.18 -4.74
CA ALA A 142 -27.14 -34.99 -4.68
C ALA A 142 -28.16 -34.92 -5.82
N ALA A 143 -27.87 -35.51 -6.99
CA ALA A 143 -28.81 -35.59 -8.10
C ALA A 143 -29.86 -36.71 -7.94
N ALA A 144 -29.64 -37.67 -7.03
CA ALA A 144 -30.56 -38.78 -6.75
C ALA A 144 -31.52 -38.51 -5.57
N GLY A 145 -31.29 -37.44 -4.78
CA GLY A 145 -32.16 -37.02 -3.68
C GLY A 145 -32.98 -35.79 -4.06
N GLY A 146 -34.09 -35.99 -4.76
CA GLY A 146 -35.03 -34.93 -5.15
C GLY A 146 -36.47 -35.38 -4.94
N ASP A 147 -36.95 -35.34 -3.71
CA ASP A 147 -38.37 -35.35 -3.38
C ASP A 147 -38.85 -33.90 -3.21
N PRO A 148 -39.64 -33.34 -4.14
CA PRO A 148 -40.17 -31.99 -4.02
C PRO A 148 -41.54 -32.02 -3.35
N ASP A 149 -41.61 -32.32 -2.05
CA ASP A 149 -42.82 -32.00 -1.27
C ASP A 149 -42.55 -31.99 0.24
N SER A 150 -42.32 -30.79 0.78
CA SER A 150 -42.61 -30.46 2.18
C SER A 150 -42.56 -28.95 2.36
N LEU A 151 -43.57 -28.30 1.81
CA LEU A 151 -43.98 -26.97 2.24
C LEU A 151 -44.83 -27.12 3.51
N THR A 152 -44.21 -27.05 4.68
CA THR A 152 -44.88 -26.66 5.93
C THR A 152 -44.19 -25.36 6.37
N GLY A 153 -44.82 -24.20 6.25
CA GLY A 153 -46.00 -23.84 7.03
C GLY A 153 -45.53 -23.36 8.40
N ASN A 154 -45.14 -22.07 8.46
CA ASN A 154 -44.65 -21.30 9.61
C ASN A 154 -43.14 -21.46 9.94
N GLY A 155 -42.35 -20.51 9.45
CA GLY A 155 -40.90 -20.42 9.63
C GLY A 155 -40.43 -20.12 11.05
N ILE A 156 -40.43 -21.13 11.90
CA ILE A 156 -39.57 -21.22 13.08
C ILE A 156 -38.78 -22.52 12.91
N VAL A 157 -37.56 -22.41 12.39
CA VAL A 157 -36.58 -23.50 12.48
C VAL A 157 -36.06 -23.53 13.92
N ASP A 158 -36.14 -24.70 14.55
CA ASP A 158 -35.64 -24.96 15.90
C ASP A 158 -34.11 -24.77 15.92
N VAL A 159 -33.65 -23.77 16.69
CA VAL A 159 -32.25 -23.39 16.85
C VAL A 159 -31.44 -24.47 17.61
N THR A 160 -32.12 -25.44 18.22
CA THR A 160 -31.52 -26.46 19.10
C THR A 160 -30.76 -27.55 18.33
N ASP A 161 -31.05 -27.77 17.04
CA ASP A 161 -30.40 -28.82 16.23
C ASP A 161 -29.20 -28.32 15.39
N MET A 162 -28.84 -27.03 15.50
CA MET A 162 -27.64 -26.44 14.87
C MET A 162 -26.46 -26.27 15.84
N ILE A 163 -26.63 -26.53 17.14
CA ILE A 163 -25.59 -26.41 18.17
C ILE A 163 -25.17 -27.83 18.58
N GLY A 164 -24.48 -28.51 17.67
CA GLY A 164 -24.18 -29.93 17.84
C GLY A 164 -23.03 -30.47 17.02
N LYS A 165 -22.01 -29.65 16.69
CA LYS A 165 -20.68 -30.14 16.24
C LYS A 165 -19.61 -29.03 16.16
N ASP A 166 -19.28 -28.42 17.29
CA ASP A 166 -18.13 -27.50 17.40
C ASP A 166 -16.79 -28.26 17.39
N ASP A 167 -16.38 -28.90 16.28
CA ASP A 167 -14.95 -29.24 16.07
C ASP A 167 -14.57 -29.78 14.68
N MET A 168 -15.11 -29.21 13.58
CA MET A 168 -14.63 -29.56 12.22
C MET A 168 -14.54 -28.35 11.30
N LEU A 169 -14.06 -27.21 11.80
CA LEU A 169 -13.59 -26.13 10.93
C LEU A 169 -12.25 -26.55 10.33
N VAL A 170 -12.28 -27.13 9.12
CA VAL A 170 -11.07 -27.42 8.35
C VAL A 170 -10.46 -26.08 7.92
N GLU A 171 -9.31 -25.78 8.51
CA GLU A 171 -8.51 -24.60 8.23
C GLU A 171 -8.14 -24.52 6.74
N ASN A 172 -8.19 -23.32 6.15
CA ASN A 172 -7.86 -23.12 4.74
C ASN A 172 -6.33 -23.16 4.53
N VAL A 173 -5.81 -24.36 4.23
CA VAL A 173 -4.38 -24.68 4.01
C VAL A 173 -3.77 -23.96 2.77
N ASN A 174 -4.54 -23.14 2.04
CA ASN A 174 -4.02 -22.31 0.95
C ASN A 174 -3.72 -20.85 1.34
N LYS A 175 -3.79 -20.49 2.62
CA LYS A 175 -3.12 -19.28 3.13
C LYS A 175 -1.74 -19.66 3.66
N PRO A 176 -0.64 -19.33 2.96
CA PRO A 176 0.67 -19.35 3.62
C PRO A 176 0.59 -18.34 4.77
N ILE A 177 0.80 -18.84 5.99
CA ILE A 177 1.02 -18.03 7.17
C ILE A 177 2.40 -17.40 7.00
N GLU A 178 2.42 -16.21 6.38
CA GLU A 178 3.40 -15.19 6.69
C GLU A 178 2.64 -14.07 7.38
N GLU A 179 2.65 -14.15 8.71
CA GLU A 179 2.48 -13.00 9.58
C GLU A 179 3.61 -12.02 9.29
N GLU A 180 3.29 -10.93 8.63
CA GLU A 180 3.60 -9.55 9.03
C GLU A 180 2.94 -8.63 7.99
N ASP A 181 2.27 -7.57 8.46
CA ASP A 181 1.62 -6.50 7.68
C ASP A 181 0.15 -6.67 7.22
N SER A 182 -0.64 -7.57 7.83
CA SER A 182 -2.10 -7.47 7.68
C SER A 182 -2.66 -6.44 8.67
N ALA A 183 -2.81 -5.20 8.21
CA ALA A 183 -3.55 -4.16 8.92
C ALA A 183 -5.07 -4.49 8.96
N THR A 184 -5.48 -5.36 9.87
CA THR A 184 -6.89 -5.79 10.03
C THR A 184 -7.75 -4.84 10.87
N GLY A 185 -7.21 -3.68 11.26
CA GLY A 185 -7.98 -2.58 11.81
C GLY A 185 -8.02 -1.41 10.84
N ILE A 186 -9.18 -0.76 10.69
CA ILE A 186 -9.38 0.45 9.87
C ILE A 186 -8.28 1.50 10.14
N GLU A 187 -7.84 1.61 11.40
CA GLU A 187 -6.82 2.54 11.85
C GLU A 187 -5.39 2.14 11.43
N ALA A 188 -5.08 0.83 11.46
CA ALA A 188 -3.81 0.32 10.95
C ALA A 188 -3.74 0.44 9.41
N GLY A 189 -4.87 0.22 8.72
CA GLY A 189 -4.97 0.40 7.27
C GLY A 189 -4.80 1.87 6.85
N LEU A 190 -5.29 2.81 7.67
CA LEU A 190 -5.04 4.24 7.47
C LEU A 190 -3.58 4.63 7.68
N SER A 191 -2.89 3.96 8.62
CA SER A 191 -1.47 4.22 8.90
C SER A 191 -0.56 3.78 7.75
N VAL A 192 -0.80 2.58 7.20
CA VAL A 192 -0.05 2.06 6.04
C VAL A 192 -0.34 2.84 4.76
N PHE A 193 -1.56 3.37 4.59
CA PHE A 193 -1.88 4.23 3.45
C PHE A 193 -1.23 5.63 3.53
N LYS A 194 -0.64 6.00 4.67
CA LYS A 194 0.06 7.28 4.83
C LYS A 194 1.47 7.27 4.23
N PHE A 195 1.62 6.67 3.04
CA PHE A 195 2.86 6.72 2.27
C PHE A 195 2.94 8.02 1.48
N GLY A 196 3.91 8.87 1.82
CA GLY A 196 4.38 9.94 0.94
C GLY A 196 3.86 11.35 1.23
N LYS A 197 3.90 11.78 2.49
CA LYS A 197 4.21 13.19 2.82
C LYS A 197 4.63 13.38 4.28
N GLU A 198 5.87 13.00 4.61
CA GLU A 198 6.64 13.76 5.61
C GLU A 198 6.98 15.12 5.00
N GLU A 199 5.98 15.99 4.86
CA GLU A 199 6.22 17.30 4.28
C GLU A 199 5.07 18.22 4.66
N LYS A 200 5.41 19.17 5.53
CA LYS A 200 4.71 20.45 5.66
C LYS A 200 3.22 20.28 6.00
N ASP A 201 2.95 20.16 7.30
CA ASP A 201 1.65 20.38 7.95
C ASP A 201 0.76 21.31 7.11
N ALA A 202 -0.27 20.75 6.46
CA ALA A 202 -1.07 21.41 5.41
C ALA A 202 -1.80 22.68 5.91
N HIS A 203 -1.67 23.02 7.18
CA HIS A 203 -2.24 24.21 7.78
C HIS A 203 -1.21 25.35 7.89
N PRO A 204 -1.32 26.40 7.06
CA PRO A 204 -0.48 27.59 7.20
C PRO A 204 -0.61 28.21 8.61
N GLU A 205 -1.77 28.11 9.24
CA GLU A 205 -2.01 28.59 10.61
C GLU A 205 -1.20 27.81 11.67
N LYS A 206 -0.96 26.51 11.48
CA LYS A 206 -0.16 25.70 12.40
C LYS A 206 1.34 25.93 12.20
N ARG A 207 1.79 26.10 10.96
CA ARG A 207 3.17 26.51 10.66
C ARG A 207 3.52 27.86 11.27
N MET A 208 2.60 28.84 11.17
CA MET A 208 2.80 30.17 11.76
C MET A 208 2.97 30.09 13.29
N LYS A 209 2.19 29.24 13.97
CA LYS A 209 2.31 29.04 15.43
C LYS A 209 3.60 28.31 15.82
N ALA A 210 3.98 27.27 15.09
CA ALA A 210 5.21 26.53 15.33
C ALA A 210 6.45 27.42 15.12
N LEU A 211 6.47 28.19 14.03
CA LEU A 211 7.55 29.13 13.73
C LEU A 211 7.61 30.29 14.72
N HIS A 212 6.46 30.87 15.09
CA HIS A 212 6.41 31.90 16.14
C HIS A 212 6.94 31.39 17.48
N LYS A 213 6.57 30.16 17.87
CA LYS A 213 7.08 29.55 19.11
C LYS A 213 8.60 29.34 19.08
N ALA A 214 9.13 28.85 17.96
CA ALA A 214 10.57 28.71 17.77
C ALA A 214 11.31 30.06 17.78
N PHE A 215 10.68 31.14 17.32
CA PHE A 215 11.21 32.50 17.41
C PHE A 215 11.08 33.09 18.81
N GLU A 216 9.99 32.82 19.51
CA GLU A 216 9.77 33.25 20.90
C GLU A 216 10.87 32.70 21.80
N GLU A 217 11.18 31.41 21.73
CA GLU A 217 12.22 30.81 22.57
C GLU A 217 13.62 31.41 22.32
N LYS A 218 13.95 31.78 21.06
CA LYS A 218 15.22 32.41 20.69
C LYS A 218 15.30 33.88 21.08
N MET A 219 14.22 34.63 20.89
CA MET A 219 14.19 36.07 21.15
C MET A 219 13.83 36.38 22.61
N LEU A 220 13.27 35.44 23.37
CA LEU A 220 12.93 35.63 24.77
C LEU A 220 14.16 35.87 25.65
N THR A 221 15.29 35.23 25.35
CA THR A 221 16.55 35.45 26.09
C THR A 221 17.09 36.85 25.81
N GLN A 222 17.21 37.23 24.54
CA GLN A 222 17.68 38.54 24.11
C GLN A 222 16.79 39.68 24.65
N VAL A 223 15.47 39.53 24.55
CA VAL A 223 14.51 40.56 25.00
C VAL A 223 14.51 40.73 26.52
N LYS A 224 14.81 39.66 27.28
CA LYS A 224 14.95 39.75 28.74
C LYS A 224 16.25 40.46 29.16
N GLU A 225 17.32 40.29 28.39
CA GLU A 225 18.60 40.98 28.60
C GLU A 225 18.50 42.46 28.23
N ASP A 226 17.88 42.80 27.09
CA ASP A 226 17.75 44.17 26.61
C ASP A 226 16.78 45.03 27.43
N PHE A 227 15.75 44.40 28.01
CA PHE A 227 14.70 45.09 28.77
C PHE A 227 14.41 44.38 30.08
N PRO A 228 15.31 44.41 31.08
CA PRO A 228 15.04 43.83 32.38
C PRO A 228 13.85 44.54 33.07
N GLY A 229 12.96 43.79 33.72
CA GLY A 229 11.85 44.34 34.51
C GLY A 229 10.49 44.49 33.81
N LEU A 230 10.34 44.02 32.57
CA LEU A 230 9.05 43.99 31.86
C LEU A 230 8.22 42.76 32.26
N LYS A 231 6.88 42.85 32.18
CA LYS A 231 6.01 41.68 32.42
C LYS A 231 6.10 40.68 31.27
N LEU A 232 5.90 39.39 31.55
CA LEU A 232 5.94 38.31 30.53
C LEU A 232 5.06 38.61 29.31
N ARG A 233 3.86 39.15 29.53
CA ARG A 233 2.95 39.55 28.45
C ARG A 233 3.51 40.66 27.55
N GLN A 234 4.26 41.60 28.13
CA GLN A 234 4.88 42.70 27.39
C GLN A 234 6.09 42.19 26.58
N TYR A 235 6.85 41.25 27.14
CA TYR A 235 7.89 40.54 26.37
C TYR A 235 7.29 39.78 25.18
N GLN A 236 6.22 39.01 25.40
CA GLN A 236 5.52 38.31 24.32
C GLN A 236 5.00 39.26 23.24
N GLN A 237 4.50 40.43 23.62
CA GLN A 237 4.04 41.44 22.66
C GLN A 237 5.19 42.04 21.84
N LYS A 238 6.32 42.40 22.47
CA LYS A 238 7.52 42.85 21.75
C LYS A 238 8.08 41.77 20.81
N ILE A 239 8.12 40.53 21.27
CA ILE A 239 8.57 39.37 20.47
C ILE A 239 7.63 39.18 19.28
N PHE A 240 6.32 39.25 19.48
CA PHE A 240 5.35 39.14 18.40
C PHE A 240 5.48 40.28 17.38
N ASP A 241 5.69 41.52 17.84
CA ASP A 241 5.90 42.67 16.95
C ASP A 241 7.19 42.55 16.13
N MET A 242 8.25 42.00 16.73
CA MET A 242 9.47 41.65 16.01
C MET A 242 9.22 40.50 15.02
N TRP A 243 8.47 39.47 15.41
CA TRP A 243 8.11 38.35 14.54
C TRP A 243 7.30 38.77 13.31
N VAL A 244 6.35 39.70 13.48
CA VAL A 244 5.55 40.23 12.36
C VAL A 244 6.44 40.95 11.34
N LYS A 245 7.55 41.56 11.78
CA LYS A 245 8.52 42.27 10.93
C LYS A 245 9.65 41.37 10.41
N SER A 246 9.90 40.25 11.07
CA SER A 246 10.99 39.33 10.72
C SER A 246 10.78 38.67 9.35
N PRO A 247 11.86 38.42 8.58
CA PRO A 247 11.82 37.69 7.31
C PRO A 247 11.53 36.18 7.48
N GLU A 248 11.70 35.66 8.69
CA GLU A 248 11.37 34.28 9.08
C GLU A 248 9.86 34.01 9.13
N ASN A 249 9.04 35.06 9.07
CA ASN A 249 7.60 34.93 9.02
C ASN A 249 7.14 34.57 7.59
N PRO A 250 6.52 33.40 7.37
CA PRO A 250 6.00 33.02 6.05
C PRO A 250 5.05 34.04 5.43
N ARG A 251 4.39 34.88 6.26
CA ARG A 251 3.56 36.02 5.82
C ARG A 251 4.34 37.02 4.95
N ASN A 252 5.61 37.24 5.26
CA ASN A 252 6.47 38.22 4.59
C ASN A 252 7.24 37.59 3.41
N GLN A 253 7.35 36.26 3.39
CA GLN A 253 8.01 35.50 2.33
C GLN A 253 7.18 35.35 1.04
N ALA A 254 5.87 35.57 1.09
CA ALA A 254 4.96 35.42 -0.06
C ALA A 254 5.05 36.55 -1.12
N SER A 255 5.99 37.48 -0.97
CA SER A 255 6.15 38.65 -1.86
C SER A 255 7.43 38.63 -2.71
N LYS A 256 8.15 37.50 -2.72
CA LYS A 256 9.40 37.34 -3.44
C LYS A 256 9.31 36.27 -4.53
#